data_AF-A0A8H7ZU21-F1
#
_entry.id   AF-A0A8H7ZU21-F1
#
_cell.length_a   1.000
_cell.length_b   1.000
_cell.length_c   1.000
_cell.angle_alpha   90.00
_cell.angle_beta   90.00
_cell.angle_gamma   90.00
#
_symmetry.space_group_name_H-M   'P 1'
#
loop_
_entity.id
_entity.type
_entity.pdbx_description
1 polymer ?
#
loop_
_entity_poly.entity_id
_entity_poly.type
_entity_poly.pdbx_seq_one_letter_code
_entity_poly.pdbx_strand_id
1 'polypeptide(L)'
;MADGEGAARGAAFETTFVLGRPSLLTGYGLVGKGGCFARDVLANVPASTYVVFTDANLADLGHLESLVRSLREESAAVRAAGEPEPRVLEYVLPPGEESKSRRAKEECEDFLLASACSRDTCLVALGGGVVGDLVGFVAATFMRGVRYVQVPTTLLAMVDSAIGGKTAVDTPRGKNLIGAFWQPERIFADLSFLKTLPPRESANGMAEGIKTAAFWDEKMFTTLESEVESITEGATSDDASCRKLLHDVILAAARVKAHVVTVDERETGLRGLLNFGHTVGHAYEALLFPALLHGECVSIGMVKEAEIARRLGHLHQAAVSRLVRCLRAYGLPVTIDDERVAGLTGGKRCAVEDLMRTMDVDKKNCGSRKKVVLLAGIGKTVEQRASFVPDDCIRNVLSPAVVVRPPSTSERPRPPDVVICTPGSKSVSNRALLLASLGTGTCRLKGLLHSDDTQVMLDALRRLGGSSYSWEDGGDTLVVTGCGGKFHVPDRELYLGNAGTAARFVTTVCALVEPAPAGSLHTATVLTGNARMKQRPIGPLVDALRENGQQVEYLQSESCLPIRVIPSHQGLAGGEIRLEASISSQYVSSILMCAPYARESVVLR
;
A
#
# COMPACT_ATOMS: atom_id res chain seq x y z
N MET A 1 -50.93 -3.72 4.48
CA MET A 1 -51.36 -4.13 5.83
C MET A 1 -51.01 -5.60 5.99
N ALA A 2 -50.12 -5.86 6.95
CA ALA A 2 -49.70 -7.14 7.55
C ALA A 2 -49.07 -8.18 6.60
N ASP A 3 -47.75 -8.29 6.51
CA ASP A 3 -46.75 -8.75 7.50
C ASP A 3 -46.62 -10.28 7.56
N GLY A 4 -45.37 -10.72 7.47
CA GLY A 4 -44.92 -12.11 7.57
C GLY A 4 -43.41 -12.17 7.57
N GLU A 5 -42.81 -11.63 8.63
CA GLU A 5 -41.38 -11.55 8.92
C GLU A 5 -40.66 -12.90 8.77
N GLY A 6 -39.57 -12.86 8.01
CA GLY A 6 -38.57 -13.93 7.90
C GLY A 6 -37.25 -13.40 7.35
N ALA A 7 -36.88 -12.15 7.65
CA ALA A 7 -35.58 -11.61 7.28
C ALA A 7 -34.52 -12.17 8.24
N ALA A 8 -33.98 -13.35 7.90
CA ALA A 8 -32.73 -13.81 8.48
C ALA A 8 -31.68 -12.71 8.29
N ARG A 9 -31.03 -12.27 9.38
CA ARG A 9 -29.93 -11.30 9.39
C ARG A 9 -28.76 -11.86 8.56
N GLY A 10 -28.80 -11.72 7.24
CA GLY A 10 -27.69 -12.05 6.36
C GLY A 10 -26.56 -11.04 6.53
N ALA A 11 -25.31 -11.51 6.49
CA ALA A 11 -24.15 -10.64 6.38
C ALA A 11 -24.31 -9.68 5.19
N ALA A 12 -24.02 -8.39 5.37
CA ALA A 12 -24.00 -7.43 4.28
C ALA A 12 -22.74 -7.67 3.42
N PHE A 13 -22.91 -7.84 2.11
CA PHE A 13 -21.82 -8.05 1.16
C PHE A 13 -22.06 -7.34 -0.17
N GLU A 14 -20.97 -7.01 -0.84
CA GLU A 14 -20.94 -6.44 -2.18
C GLU A 14 -20.67 -7.55 -3.20
N THR A 15 -21.39 -7.50 -4.32
CA THR A 15 -21.20 -8.46 -5.42
C THR A 15 -20.49 -7.78 -6.59
N THR A 16 -19.39 -8.36 -7.05
CA THR A 16 -18.62 -7.90 -8.21
C THR A 16 -18.68 -8.94 -9.33
N PHE A 17 -18.93 -8.47 -10.55
CA PHE A 17 -18.99 -9.33 -11.72
C PHE A 17 -17.59 -9.58 -12.30
N VAL A 18 -17.27 -10.84 -12.58
CA VAL A 18 -16.05 -11.25 -13.29
C VAL A 18 -16.47 -12.07 -14.50
N LEU A 19 -16.02 -11.68 -15.70
CA LEU A 19 -16.40 -12.35 -16.96
C LEU A 19 -17.93 -12.46 -17.14
N GLY A 20 -18.66 -11.41 -16.72
CA GLY A 20 -20.12 -11.34 -16.83
C GLY A 20 -20.89 -12.17 -15.80
N ARG A 21 -20.22 -12.82 -14.83
CA ARG A 21 -20.87 -13.60 -13.76
C ARG A 21 -20.72 -12.91 -12.41
N PRO A 22 -21.74 -12.92 -11.52
CA PRO A 22 -21.64 -12.40 -10.16
C PRO A 22 -20.87 -13.38 -9.26
N SER A 23 -19.58 -13.56 -9.53
CA SER A 23 -18.77 -14.60 -8.89
C SER A 23 -18.03 -14.12 -7.64
N LEU A 24 -17.77 -12.81 -7.48
CA LEU A 24 -17.03 -12.29 -6.33
C LEU A 24 -17.98 -11.65 -5.30
N LEU A 25 -18.03 -12.22 -4.10
CA LEU A 25 -18.74 -11.68 -2.95
C LEU A 25 -17.69 -11.16 -1.95
N THR A 26 -17.80 -9.89 -1.56
CA THR A 26 -16.86 -9.22 -0.63
C THR A 26 -17.62 -8.64 0.55
N GLY A 27 -17.17 -8.92 1.78
CA GLY A 27 -17.84 -8.46 2.98
C GLY A 27 -17.26 -9.07 4.25
N TYR A 28 -17.99 -8.96 5.37
CA TYR A 28 -17.61 -9.53 6.65
C TYR A 28 -18.59 -10.62 7.08
N GLY A 29 -18.09 -11.73 7.63
CA GLY A 29 -18.89 -12.82 8.17
C GLY A 29 -19.61 -13.60 7.07
N LEU A 30 -18.99 -13.74 5.90
CA LEU A 30 -19.52 -14.54 4.79
C LEU A 30 -19.37 -16.04 5.07
N VAL A 31 -18.31 -16.43 5.78
CA VAL A 31 -17.95 -17.82 6.08
C VAL A 31 -18.22 -18.15 7.54
N GLY A 32 -18.66 -19.39 7.81
CA GLY A 32 -18.98 -19.86 9.16
C GLY A 32 -20.45 -19.66 9.55
N LYS A 33 -20.73 -19.71 10.85
CA LYS A 33 -22.11 -19.72 11.38
C LYS A 33 -22.88 -18.45 11.02
N GLY A 34 -24.00 -18.60 10.32
CA GLY A 34 -24.86 -17.48 9.88
C GLY A 34 -24.40 -16.79 8.59
N GLY A 35 -23.20 -17.10 8.09
CA GLY A 35 -22.69 -16.60 6.81
C GLY A 35 -23.48 -17.13 5.61
N CYS A 36 -23.25 -16.52 4.44
CA CYS A 36 -23.91 -16.91 3.19
C CYS A 36 -23.14 -17.99 2.42
N PHE A 37 -21.86 -18.24 2.71
CA PHE A 37 -20.98 -19.14 1.97
C PHE A 37 -21.60 -20.51 1.70
N ALA A 38 -21.97 -21.24 2.75
CA ALA A 38 -22.44 -22.63 2.61
C ALA A 38 -23.75 -22.69 1.83
N ARG A 39 -24.71 -21.79 2.10
CA ARG A 39 -25.97 -21.70 1.35
C ARG A 39 -25.74 -21.35 -0.11
N ASP A 40 -24.88 -20.38 -0.40
CA ASP A 40 -24.59 -19.96 -1.77
C ASP A 40 -23.91 -21.09 -2.56
N VAL A 41 -22.89 -21.73 -1.99
CA VAL A 41 -22.17 -22.83 -2.65
C VAL A 41 -23.10 -24.01 -2.94
N LEU A 42 -23.92 -24.42 -1.96
CA LEU A 42 -24.86 -25.53 -2.15
C LEU A 42 -25.93 -25.22 -3.21
N ALA A 43 -26.45 -23.99 -3.25
CA ALA A 43 -27.48 -23.60 -4.19
C ALA A 43 -26.95 -23.32 -5.61
N ASN A 44 -25.77 -22.68 -5.72
CA ASN A 44 -25.26 -22.15 -6.99
C ASN A 44 -24.13 -22.99 -7.60
N VAL A 45 -23.49 -23.86 -6.82
CA VAL A 45 -22.42 -24.76 -7.29
C VAL A 45 -22.70 -26.20 -6.81
N PRO A 46 -23.90 -26.76 -7.09
CA PRO A 46 -24.33 -28.03 -6.51
C PRO A 46 -23.43 -29.19 -6.95
N ALA A 47 -22.91 -29.95 -5.99
CA ALA A 47 -22.05 -31.11 -6.18
C ALA A 47 -22.41 -32.20 -5.16
N SER A 48 -22.24 -33.48 -5.51
CA SER A 48 -22.35 -34.58 -4.55
C SER A 48 -21.19 -34.59 -3.55
N THR A 49 -20.06 -33.99 -3.92
CA THR A 49 -18.83 -33.97 -3.12
C THR A 49 -18.18 -32.60 -3.12
N TYR A 50 -17.98 -32.04 -1.93
CA TYR A 50 -17.17 -30.86 -1.69
C TYR A 50 -15.87 -31.28 -1.00
N VAL A 51 -14.72 -30.78 -1.48
CA VAL A 51 -13.42 -31.06 -0.88
C VAL A 51 -12.74 -29.76 -0.49
N VAL A 52 -12.54 -29.54 0.81
CA VAL A 52 -11.92 -28.34 1.36
C VAL A 52 -10.42 -28.56 1.49
N PHE A 53 -9.65 -27.77 0.76
CA PHE A 53 -8.20 -27.71 0.85
C PHE A 53 -7.80 -26.45 1.61
N THR A 54 -6.86 -26.60 2.55
CA THR A 54 -6.29 -25.51 3.35
C THR A 54 -4.84 -25.82 3.71
N ASP A 55 -4.14 -24.87 4.33
CA ASP A 55 -2.87 -25.14 5.02
C ASP A 55 -3.04 -25.40 6.53
N ALA A 56 -1.98 -25.93 7.15
CA ALA A 56 -1.94 -26.27 8.57
C ALA A 56 -2.15 -25.06 9.50
N ASN A 57 -1.66 -23.86 9.14
CA ASN A 57 -1.82 -22.68 10.00
C ASN A 57 -3.29 -22.29 10.13
N LEU A 58 -4.04 -22.34 9.02
CA LEU A 58 -5.47 -22.04 9.03
C LEU A 58 -6.30 -23.13 9.70
N ALA A 59 -5.87 -24.39 9.60
CA ALA A 59 -6.47 -25.49 10.35
C ALA A 59 -6.30 -25.30 11.86
N ASP A 60 -5.11 -24.96 12.32
CA ASP A 60 -4.78 -24.72 13.74
C ASP A 60 -5.53 -23.50 14.32
N LEU A 61 -5.83 -22.50 13.48
CA LEU A 61 -6.66 -21.34 13.84
C LEU A 61 -8.17 -21.66 13.90
N GLY A 62 -8.60 -22.88 13.55
CA GLY A 62 -10.00 -23.30 13.56
C GLY A 62 -10.82 -22.83 12.36
N HIS A 63 -10.19 -22.21 11.35
CA HIS A 63 -10.88 -21.71 10.14
C HIS A 63 -11.42 -22.86 9.28
N LEU A 64 -10.66 -23.95 9.16
CA LEU A 64 -11.12 -25.17 8.49
C LEU A 64 -12.36 -25.75 9.18
N GLU A 65 -12.30 -25.93 10.49
CA GLU A 65 -13.39 -26.50 11.28
C GLU A 65 -14.65 -25.64 11.15
N SER A 66 -14.52 -24.32 11.25
CA SER A 66 -15.64 -23.38 11.10
C SER A 66 -16.32 -23.48 9.73
N LEU A 67 -15.53 -23.49 8.64
CA LEU A 67 -16.06 -23.58 7.28
C LEU A 67 -16.74 -24.93 7.05
N VAL A 68 -16.08 -26.04 7.40
CA VAL A 68 -16.60 -27.40 7.22
C VAL A 68 -17.88 -27.60 8.02
N ARG A 69 -17.92 -27.13 9.27
CA ARG A 69 -19.13 -27.17 10.10
C ARG A 69 -20.29 -26.47 9.42
N SER A 70 -20.06 -25.27 8.87
CA SER A 70 -21.11 -24.54 8.15
C SER A 70 -21.63 -25.28 6.90
N LEU A 71 -20.75 -25.94 6.14
CA LEU A 71 -21.15 -26.77 4.99
C LEU A 71 -21.96 -27.98 5.42
N ARG A 72 -21.54 -28.70 6.47
CA ARG A 72 -22.25 -29.88 6.97
C ARG A 72 -23.62 -29.52 7.54
N GLU A 73 -23.73 -28.44 8.31
CA GLU A 73 -25.00 -27.95 8.87
C GLU A 73 -26.01 -27.60 7.77
N GLU A 74 -25.62 -26.83 6.75
CA GLU A 74 -26.51 -26.46 5.64
C GLU A 74 -26.80 -27.66 4.72
N SER A 75 -25.86 -28.60 4.55
CA SER A 75 -26.08 -29.84 3.78
C SER A 75 -27.13 -30.75 4.43
N ALA A 76 -27.15 -30.82 5.77
CA ALA A 76 -28.17 -31.57 6.49
C ALA A 76 -29.58 -30.95 6.30
N ALA A 77 -29.68 -29.64 6.10
CA ALA A 77 -30.92 -28.97 5.77
C ALA A 77 -31.39 -29.29 4.33
N VAL A 78 -30.46 -29.41 3.37
CA VAL A 78 -30.75 -29.88 2.00
C VAL A 78 -31.31 -31.31 2.01
N ARG A 79 -30.74 -32.20 2.85
CA ARG A 79 -31.28 -33.56 3.04
C ARG A 79 -32.72 -33.55 3.53
N ALA A 80 -33.08 -32.63 4.43
CA ALA A 80 -34.44 -32.49 4.92
C ALA A 80 -35.44 -32.07 3.82
N ALA A 81 -34.95 -31.51 2.71
CA ALA A 81 -35.74 -31.17 1.52
C ALA A 81 -35.89 -32.34 0.51
N GLY A 82 -35.34 -33.53 0.80
CA GLY A 82 -35.51 -34.73 -0.02
C GLY A 82 -34.39 -35.01 -1.04
N GLU A 83 -33.30 -34.23 -1.02
CA GLU A 83 -32.12 -34.46 -1.86
C GLU A 83 -31.03 -35.29 -1.14
N PRO A 84 -30.20 -36.04 -1.87
CA PRO A 84 -29.10 -36.79 -1.26
C PRO A 84 -28.05 -35.82 -0.68
N GLU A 85 -27.72 -36.03 0.59
CA GLU A 85 -26.76 -35.18 1.32
C GLU A 85 -25.37 -35.23 0.68
N PRO A 86 -24.78 -34.08 0.32
CA PRO A 86 -23.44 -34.07 -0.25
C PRO A 86 -22.38 -34.40 0.81
N ARG A 87 -21.34 -35.11 0.39
CA ARG A 87 -20.17 -35.41 1.25
C ARG A 87 -19.21 -34.22 1.30
N VAL A 88 -18.65 -33.97 2.48
CA VAL A 88 -17.63 -32.93 2.71
C VAL A 88 -16.34 -33.59 3.20
N LEU A 89 -15.29 -33.51 2.38
CA LEU A 89 -13.94 -34.02 2.65
C LEU A 89 -12.98 -32.85 2.93
N GLU A 90 -11.87 -33.15 3.60
CA GLU A 90 -10.90 -32.18 4.08
C GLU A 90 -9.49 -32.63 3.73
N TYR A 91 -8.63 -31.71 3.32
CA TYR A 91 -7.21 -31.98 3.07
C TYR A 91 -6.35 -30.79 3.52
N VAL A 92 -5.34 -31.06 4.34
CA VAL A 92 -4.47 -30.05 4.95
C VAL A 92 -3.06 -30.15 4.35
N LEU A 93 -2.61 -29.06 3.76
CA LEU A 93 -1.30 -28.90 3.14
C LEU A 93 -0.28 -28.32 4.14
N PRO A 94 1.02 -28.55 3.94
CA PRO A 94 2.06 -27.73 4.55
C PRO A 94 1.88 -26.24 4.14
N PRO A 95 2.13 -25.27 5.04
CA PRO A 95 2.04 -23.86 4.69
C PRO A 95 3.23 -23.40 3.85
N GLY A 96 3.05 -22.29 3.14
CA GLY A 96 4.11 -21.63 2.39
C GLY A 96 4.28 -22.10 0.96
N GLU A 97 5.09 -21.37 0.20
CA GLU A 97 5.18 -21.51 -1.26
C GLU A 97 5.77 -22.86 -1.73
N GLU A 98 6.49 -23.59 -0.87
CA GLU A 98 7.00 -24.93 -1.21
C GLU A 98 5.87 -25.92 -1.58
N SER A 99 4.67 -25.67 -1.06
CA SER A 99 3.46 -26.42 -1.42
C SER A 99 2.97 -26.12 -2.84
N LYS A 100 3.39 -25.04 -3.49
CA LYS A 100 3.15 -24.84 -4.93
C LYS A 100 4.13 -25.64 -5.77
N SER A 101 4.05 -26.96 -5.66
CA SER A 101 4.94 -27.89 -6.35
C SER A 101 4.18 -28.97 -7.10
N ARG A 102 4.85 -29.61 -8.07
CA ARG A 102 4.30 -30.78 -8.78
C ARG A 102 3.94 -31.92 -7.84
N ARG A 103 4.74 -32.10 -6.79
CA ARG A 103 4.54 -33.14 -5.78
C ARG A 103 3.27 -32.90 -4.97
N ALA A 104 3.08 -31.69 -4.45
CA ALA A 104 1.86 -31.37 -3.72
C ALA A 104 0.61 -31.52 -4.61
N LYS A 105 0.71 -31.13 -5.90
CA LYS A 105 -0.36 -31.36 -6.87
C LYS A 105 -0.70 -32.85 -7.05
N GLU A 106 0.31 -33.69 -7.21
CA GLU A 106 0.17 -35.16 -7.28
C GLU A 106 -0.51 -35.71 -6.02
N GLU A 107 -0.03 -35.32 -4.84
CA GLU A 107 -0.59 -35.76 -3.55
C GLU A 107 -2.08 -35.34 -3.39
N CYS A 108 -2.45 -34.14 -3.83
CA CYS A 108 -3.84 -33.70 -3.87
C CYS A 108 -4.69 -34.53 -4.84
N GLU A 109 -4.21 -34.79 -6.06
CA GLU A 109 -4.94 -35.55 -7.07
C GLU A 109 -5.14 -37.02 -6.65
N ASP A 110 -4.11 -37.64 -6.08
CA ASP A 110 -4.18 -39.01 -5.58
C ASP A 110 -5.15 -39.15 -4.41
N PHE A 111 -5.20 -38.16 -3.50
CA PHE A 111 -6.19 -38.11 -2.43
C PHE A 111 -7.63 -38.05 -2.98
N LEU A 112 -7.88 -37.22 -4.00
CA LEU A 112 -9.19 -37.10 -4.64
C LEU A 112 -9.62 -38.43 -5.28
N LEU A 113 -8.70 -39.11 -5.98
CA LEU A 113 -8.95 -40.43 -6.60
C LEU A 113 -9.20 -41.52 -5.55
N ALA A 114 -8.37 -41.56 -4.50
CA ALA A 114 -8.52 -42.52 -3.39
C ALA A 114 -9.85 -42.35 -2.65
N SER A 115 -10.37 -41.12 -2.60
CA SER A 115 -11.66 -40.80 -1.98
C SER A 115 -12.86 -41.00 -2.92
N ALA A 116 -12.63 -41.56 -4.12
CA ALA A 116 -13.65 -41.75 -5.16
C ALA A 116 -14.37 -40.44 -5.56
N CYS A 117 -13.64 -39.31 -5.60
CA CYS A 117 -14.17 -38.06 -6.15
C CYS A 117 -14.43 -38.21 -7.65
N SER A 118 -15.50 -37.59 -8.13
CA SER A 118 -16.00 -37.73 -9.51
C SER A 118 -15.93 -36.38 -10.25
N ARG A 119 -16.35 -36.33 -11.51
CA ARG A 119 -16.37 -35.08 -12.30
C ARG A 119 -17.32 -34.02 -11.74
N ASP A 120 -18.29 -34.42 -10.92
CA ASP A 120 -19.23 -33.49 -10.30
C ASP A 120 -18.65 -32.79 -9.06
N THR A 121 -17.49 -33.23 -8.54
CA THR A 121 -16.84 -32.67 -7.36
C THR A 121 -16.63 -31.16 -7.47
N CYS A 122 -16.80 -30.45 -6.36
CA CYS A 122 -16.46 -29.03 -6.21
C CYS A 122 -15.32 -28.88 -5.20
N LEU A 123 -14.20 -28.29 -5.62
CA LEU A 123 -13.08 -28.02 -4.71
C LEU A 123 -13.27 -26.65 -4.04
N VAL A 124 -12.92 -26.55 -2.76
CA VAL A 124 -12.95 -25.30 -1.98
C VAL A 124 -11.52 -24.97 -1.57
N ALA A 125 -10.98 -23.88 -2.11
CA ALA A 125 -9.64 -23.40 -1.76
C ALA A 125 -9.74 -22.38 -0.61
N LEU A 126 -9.52 -22.82 0.63
CA LEU A 126 -9.46 -21.98 1.82
C LEU A 126 -8.01 -21.59 2.09
N GLY A 127 -7.61 -20.37 1.71
CA GLY A 127 -6.23 -19.94 1.95
C GLY A 127 -5.78 -18.68 1.23
N GLY A 128 -4.49 -18.42 1.27
CA GLY A 128 -3.84 -17.38 0.48
C GLY A 128 -3.60 -17.79 -0.98
N GLY A 129 -2.75 -17.02 -1.68
CA GLY A 129 -2.41 -17.29 -3.08
C GLY A 129 -1.78 -18.66 -3.33
N VAL A 130 -1.04 -19.20 -2.35
CA VAL A 130 -0.44 -20.54 -2.44
C VAL A 130 -1.51 -21.62 -2.62
N VAL A 131 -2.44 -21.70 -1.67
CA VAL A 131 -3.55 -22.67 -1.70
C VAL A 131 -4.44 -22.40 -2.92
N GLY A 132 -4.76 -21.14 -3.19
CA GLY A 132 -5.59 -20.74 -4.32
C GLY A 132 -5.03 -21.17 -5.68
N ASP A 133 -3.73 -20.99 -5.92
CA ASP A 133 -3.08 -21.38 -7.17
C ASP A 133 -2.97 -22.90 -7.31
N LEU A 134 -2.55 -23.59 -6.24
CA LEU A 134 -2.38 -25.05 -6.26
C LEU A 134 -3.73 -25.75 -6.47
N VAL A 135 -4.71 -25.44 -5.63
CA VAL A 135 -6.04 -26.08 -5.66
C VAL A 135 -6.78 -25.71 -6.94
N GLY A 136 -6.65 -24.46 -7.39
CA GLY A 136 -7.18 -24.06 -8.69
C GLY A 136 -6.53 -24.82 -9.86
N PHE A 137 -5.25 -25.18 -9.78
CA PHE A 137 -4.58 -25.94 -10.83
C PHE A 137 -4.95 -27.43 -10.76
N VAL A 138 -5.10 -27.99 -9.56
CA VAL A 138 -5.71 -29.31 -9.36
C VAL A 138 -7.12 -29.33 -9.96
N ALA A 139 -7.95 -28.33 -9.69
CA ALA A 139 -9.30 -28.22 -10.25
C ALA A 139 -9.29 -28.17 -11.78
N ALA A 140 -8.33 -27.46 -12.37
CA ALA A 140 -8.19 -27.33 -13.82
C ALA A 140 -7.85 -28.66 -14.51
N THR A 141 -7.13 -29.57 -13.84
CA THR A 141 -6.62 -30.80 -14.45
C THR A 141 -7.30 -32.08 -13.98
N PHE A 142 -7.84 -32.10 -12.76
CA PHE A 142 -8.52 -33.26 -12.21
C PHE A 142 -9.71 -33.63 -13.09
N MET A 143 -9.69 -34.86 -13.62
CA MET A 143 -10.64 -35.35 -14.63
C MET A 143 -10.89 -34.39 -15.81
N ARG A 144 -9.85 -33.64 -16.23
CA ARG A 144 -9.87 -32.61 -17.29
C ARG A 144 -10.72 -31.36 -16.97
N GLY A 145 -10.91 -31.07 -15.70
CA GLY A 145 -11.58 -29.86 -15.23
C GLY A 145 -12.78 -30.19 -14.36
N VAL A 146 -12.76 -29.68 -13.13
CA VAL A 146 -13.87 -29.68 -12.19
C VAL A 146 -14.09 -28.27 -11.63
N ARG A 147 -15.27 -28.05 -11.06
CA ARG A 147 -15.64 -26.75 -10.48
C ARG A 147 -14.83 -26.51 -9.21
N TYR A 148 -14.54 -25.25 -8.92
CA TYR A 148 -13.97 -24.87 -7.64
C TYR A 148 -14.38 -23.46 -7.23
N VAL A 149 -14.25 -23.19 -5.94
CA VAL A 149 -14.50 -21.88 -5.33
C VAL A 149 -13.29 -21.43 -4.53
N GLN A 150 -13.05 -20.12 -4.50
CA GLN A 150 -11.98 -19.48 -3.73
C GLN A 150 -12.54 -18.89 -2.45
N VAL A 151 -11.86 -19.13 -1.32
CA VAL A 151 -12.11 -18.48 -0.04
C VAL A 151 -10.79 -17.84 0.42
N PRO A 152 -10.45 -16.65 -0.13
CA PRO A 152 -9.19 -15.99 0.17
C PRO A 152 -9.10 -15.56 1.64
N THR A 153 -8.03 -15.96 2.32
CA THR A 153 -7.80 -15.64 3.75
C THR A 153 -6.68 -14.62 3.99
N THR A 154 -5.96 -14.23 2.94
CA THR A 154 -4.90 -13.21 2.98
C THR A 154 -5.35 -11.96 2.22
N LEU A 155 -4.85 -10.80 2.63
CA LEU A 155 -5.13 -9.54 1.93
C LEU A 155 -4.71 -9.61 0.45
N LEU A 156 -3.53 -10.19 0.18
CA LEU A 156 -3.01 -10.42 -1.17
C LEU A 156 -4.02 -11.19 -2.03
N ALA A 157 -4.60 -12.26 -1.49
CA ALA A 157 -5.54 -13.09 -2.24
C ALA A 157 -6.87 -12.38 -2.48
N MET A 158 -7.35 -11.56 -1.53
CA MET A 158 -8.59 -10.79 -1.67
C MET A 158 -8.48 -9.70 -2.73
N VAL A 159 -7.34 -9.00 -2.82
CA VAL A 159 -7.15 -7.90 -3.78
C VAL A 159 -6.60 -8.36 -5.13
N ASP A 160 -5.93 -9.52 -5.16
CA ASP A 160 -5.22 -10.00 -6.36
C ASP A 160 -5.44 -11.50 -6.60
N SER A 161 -4.73 -12.40 -5.93
CA SER A 161 -4.50 -13.76 -6.48
C SER A 161 -5.75 -14.63 -6.66
N ALA A 162 -6.79 -14.47 -5.85
CA ALA A 162 -8.02 -15.26 -6.00
C ALA A 162 -8.83 -14.89 -7.25
N ILE A 163 -8.57 -13.73 -7.86
CA ILE A 163 -9.37 -13.18 -8.96
C ILE A 163 -8.68 -13.45 -10.30
N GLY A 164 -9.46 -13.99 -11.25
CA GLY A 164 -9.10 -14.09 -12.65
C GLY A 164 -8.45 -15.40 -13.10
N GLY A 165 -8.49 -16.42 -12.24
CA GLY A 165 -8.31 -17.82 -12.65
C GLY A 165 -6.93 -18.20 -13.16
N LYS A 166 -5.87 -17.43 -12.85
CA LYS A 166 -4.50 -17.91 -13.07
C LYS A 166 -4.19 -18.90 -11.97
N THR A 167 -3.84 -20.13 -12.32
CA THR A 167 -3.51 -21.19 -11.38
C THR A 167 -2.22 -21.85 -11.82
N ALA A 168 -1.31 -22.17 -10.89
CA ALA A 168 0.02 -22.65 -11.26
C ALA A 168 0.76 -23.35 -10.12
N VAL A 169 1.82 -24.06 -10.49
CA VAL A 169 2.87 -24.52 -9.59
C VAL A 169 4.23 -23.98 -10.03
N ASP A 170 5.14 -23.91 -9.07
CA ASP A 170 6.52 -23.55 -9.29
C ASP A 170 7.35 -24.75 -9.77
N THR A 171 8.51 -24.44 -10.34
CA THR A 171 9.53 -25.42 -10.70
C THR A 171 10.89 -24.92 -10.24
N PRO A 172 11.94 -25.78 -10.19
CA PRO A 172 13.30 -25.31 -9.92
C PRO A 172 13.82 -24.26 -10.92
N ARG A 173 13.12 -24.04 -12.04
CA ARG A 173 13.46 -23.04 -13.06
C ARG A 173 12.76 -21.69 -12.87
N GLY A 174 11.79 -21.60 -11.95
CA GLY A 174 11.10 -20.35 -11.66
C GLY A 174 9.64 -20.51 -11.26
N LYS A 175 9.03 -19.35 -11.02
CA LYS A 175 7.70 -19.15 -10.47
C LYS A 175 6.59 -19.32 -11.51
N ASN A 176 5.50 -20.00 -11.14
CA ASN A 176 4.25 -20.06 -11.90
C ASN A 176 4.46 -20.39 -13.40
N LEU A 177 5.39 -21.31 -13.70
CA LEU A 177 5.79 -21.66 -15.08
C LEU A 177 4.91 -22.75 -15.69
N ILE A 178 4.27 -23.57 -14.84
CA ILE A 178 3.35 -24.63 -15.27
C ILE A 178 2.01 -24.37 -14.57
N GLY A 179 0.94 -24.23 -15.35
CA GLY A 179 -0.36 -23.82 -14.82
C GLY A 179 -1.46 -23.82 -15.88
N ALA A 180 -2.62 -23.29 -15.51
CA ALA A 180 -3.78 -23.15 -16.37
C ALA A 180 -4.51 -21.82 -16.11
N PHE A 181 -5.30 -21.39 -17.10
CA PHE A 181 -6.37 -20.42 -16.87
C PHE A 181 -7.65 -21.19 -16.57
N TRP A 182 -8.10 -21.15 -15.32
CA TRP A 182 -9.29 -21.85 -14.83
C TRP A 182 -10.04 -20.95 -13.84
N GLN A 183 -11.23 -20.48 -14.22
CA GLN A 183 -11.99 -19.52 -13.41
C GLN A 183 -12.74 -20.23 -12.27
N PRO A 184 -12.72 -19.68 -11.05
CA PRO A 184 -13.57 -20.18 -9.97
C PRO A 184 -15.04 -19.83 -10.24
N GLU A 185 -15.95 -20.69 -9.80
CA GLU A 185 -17.41 -20.43 -9.91
C GLU A 185 -17.87 -19.35 -8.92
N ARG A 186 -17.18 -19.26 -7.77
CA ARG A 186 -17.38 -18.27 -6.72
C ARG A 186 -16.07 -17.89 -6.03
N ILE A 187 -15.98 -16.66 -5.55
CA ILE A 187 -14.91 -16.11 -4.71
C ILE A 187 -15.57 -15.43 -3.52
N PHE A 188 -15.25 -15.88 -2.30
CA PHE A 188 -15.80 -15.34 -1.06
C PHE A 188 -14.72 -14.59 -0.27
N ALA A 189 -14.55 -13.31 -0.56
CA ALA A 189 -13.64 -12.43 0.16
C ALA A 189 -14.26 -11.98 1.49
N ASP A 190 -14.15 -12.85 2.51
CA ASP A 190 -14.54 -12.55 3.88
C ASP A 190 -13.40 -11.85 4.64
N LEU A 191 -13.55 -10.55 4.85
CA LEU A 191 -12.53 -9.72 5.49
C LEU A 191 -12.31 -10.10 6.96
N SER A 192 -13.18 -10.91 7.56
CA SER A 192 -13.01 -11.40 8.94
C SER A 192 -11.75 -12.26 9.11
N PHE A 193 -11.25 -12.89 8.04
CA PHE A 193 -9.98 -13.62 8.08
C PHE A 193 -8.77 -12.72 8.35
N LEU A 194 -8.85 -11.43 7.99
CA LEU A 194 -7.76 -10.48 8.18
C LEU A 194 -7.47 -10.21 9.66
N LYS A 195 -8.43 -10.48 10.56
CA LYS A 195 -8.25 -10.31 12.01
C LYS A 195 -7.14 -11.20 12.58
N THR A 196 -6.95 -12.38 11.99
CA THR A 196 -5.91 -13.34 12.41
C THR A 196 -4.67 -13.31 11.51
N LEU A 197 -4.64 -12.43 10.50
CA LEU A 197 -3.54 -12.38 9.54
C LEU A 197 -2.31 -11.69 10.18
N PRO A 198 -1.10 -12.28 10.13
CA PRO A 198 0.09 -11.65 10.68
C PRO A 198 0.37 -10.28 10.01
N PRO A 199 0.88 -9.28 10.75
CA PRO A 199 1.16 -7.96 10.20
C PRO A 199 2.07 -7.97 8.96
N ARG A 200 3.05 -8.88 8.91
CA ARG A 200 3.92 -9.06 7.74
C ARG A 200 3.14 -9.48 6.50
N GLU A 201 2.16 -10.38 6.64
CA GLU A 201 1.30 -10.83 5.52
C GLU A 201 0.27 -9.77 5.11
N SER A 202 -0.18 -8.93 6.05
CA SER A 202 -0.98 -7.76 5.73
C SER A 202 -0.18 -6.76 4.88
N ALA A 203 1.05 -6.41 5.30
CA ALA A 203 1.95 -5.56 4.51
C ALA A 203 2.26 -6.17 3.14
N ASN A 204 2.55 -7.47 3.09
CA ASN A 204 2.75 -8.25 1.87
C ASN A 204 1.59 -8.07 0.88
N GLY A 205 0.34 -8.19 1.34
CA GLY A 205 -0.84 -7.97 0.50
C GLY A 205 -1.08 -6.53 0.08
N MET A 206 -0.71 -5.55 0.92
CA MET A 206 -0.82 -4.13 0.57
C MET A 206 0.06 -3.75 -0.63
N ALA A 207 1.14 -4.48 -0.92
CA ALA A 207 1.94 -4.25 -2.12
C ALA A 207 1.09 -4.35 -3.40
N GLU A 208 0.19 -5.33 -3.47
CA GLU A 208 -0.72 -5.54 -4.61
C GLU A 208 -1.84 -4.50 -4.68
N GLY A 209 -2.33 -4.05 -3.52
CA GLY A 209 -3.26 -2.93 -3.42
C GLY A 209 -2.65 -1.62 -3.94
N ILE A 210 -1.44 -1.30 -3.49
CA ILE A 210 -0.68 -0.11 -3.92
C ILE A 210 -0.32 -0.20 -5.40
N LYS A 211 0.11 -1.37 -5.89
CA LYS A 211 0.33 -1.62 -7.33
C LYS A 211 -0.90 -1.25 -8.14
N THR A 212 -2.07 -1.77 -7.73
CA THR A 212 -3.34 -1.57 -8.44
C THR A 212 -3.70 -0.09 -8.52
N ALA A 213 -3.60 0.64 -7.41
CA ALA A 213 -3.80 2.08 -7.40
C ALA A 213 -2.76 2.82 -8.27
N ALA A 214 -1.48 2.44 -8.18
CA ALA A 214 -0.38 3.13 -8.84
C ALA A 214 -0.46 3.10 -10.38
N PHE A 215 -0.97 2.03 -11.00
CA PHE A 215 -1.13 1.98 -12.46
C PHE A 215 -2.52 2.40 -12.95
N TRP A 216 -3.55 2.47 -12.08
CA TRP A 216 -4.95 2.60 -12.49
C TRP A 216 -5.71 3.81 -11.93
N ASP A 217 -5.49 4.18 -10.66
CA ASP A 217 -6.33 5.17 -9.98
C ASP A 217 -5.54 6.02 -8.96
N GLU A 218 -5.27 7.28 -9.32
CA GLU A 218 -4.59 8.24 -8.46
C GLU A 218 -5.42 8.63 -7.22
N LYS A 219 -6.75 8.62 -7.29
CA LYS A 219 -7.58 8.94 -6.12
C LYS A 219 -7.47 7.84 -5.09
N MET A 220 -7.58 6.58 -5.52
CA MET A 220 -7.32 5.43 -4.66
C MET A 220 -5.91 5.50 -4.06
N PHE A 221 -4.90 5.83 -4.86
CA PHE A 221 -3.52 5.99 -4.38
C PHE A 221 -3.41 7.09 -3.31
N THR A 222 -4.10 8.22 -3.50
CA THR A 222 -4.13 9.32 -2.53
C THR A 222 -4.78 8.89 -1.21
N THR A 223 -5.84 8.09 -1.25
CA THR A 223 -6.43 7.48 -0.03
C THR A 223 -5.44 6.55 0.68
N LEU A 224 -4.68 5.75 -0.07
CA LEU A 224 -3.61 4.92 0.50
C LEU A 224 -2.49 5.77 1.13
N GLU A 225 -2.23 6.98 0.62
CA GLU A 225 -1.26 7.91 1.22
C GLU A 225 -1.80 8.58 2.49
N SER A 226 -3.08 8.97 2.54
CA SER A 226 -3.63 9.76 3.64
C SER A 226 -4.15 8.94 4.82
N GLU A 227 -4.60 7.70 4.58
CA GLU A 227 -5.32 6.91 5.58
C GLU A 227 -4.55 5.66 6.06
N VAL A 228 -3.22 5.72 6.06
CA VAL A 228 -2.34 4.57 6.37
C VAL A 228 -2.70 3.91 7.71
N GLU A 229 -2.86 4.70 8.78
CA GLU A 229 -3.19 4.21 10.12
C GLU A 229 -4.55 3.51 10.13
N SER A 230 -5.60 4.18 9.64
CA SER A 230 -6.97 3.65 9.60
C SER A 230 -7.10 2.39 8.75
N ILE A 231 -6.38 2.30 7.62
CA ILE A 231 -6.37 1.11 6.77
C ILE A 231 -5.63 -0.05 7.47
N THR A 232 -4.46 0.22 8.05
CA THR A 232 -3.64 -0.80 8.72
C THR A 232 -4.36 -1.38 9.95
N GLU A 233 -5.05 -0.53 10.71
CA GLU A 233 -5.83 -0.94 11.87
C GLU A 233 -7.19 -1.55 11.49
N GLY A 234 -7.68 -1.36 10.26
CA GLY A 234 -9.02 -1.77 9.83
C GLY A 234 -9.30 -3.28 9.95
N ALA A 235 -8.27 -4.12 9.99
CA ALA A 235 -8.42 -5.57 10.19
C ALA A 235 -8.63 -5.96 11.67
N THR A 236 -8.09 -5.18 12.60
CA THR A 236 -8.04 -5.51 14.03
C THR A 236 -8.87 -4.58 14.91
N SER A 237 -9.22 -3.39 14.40
CA SER A 237 -9.96 -2.36 15.13
C SER A 237 -11.47 -2.63 15.16
N ASP A 238 -12.09 -2.32 16.29
CA ASP A 238 -13.55 -2.32 16.44
C ASP A 238 -14.19 -1.03 15.87
N ASP A 239 -13.38 -0.07 15.40
CA ASP A 239 -13.86 1.14 14.71
C ASP A 239 -14.49 0.79 13.35
N ALA A 240 -15.79 1.09 13.21
CA ALA A 240 -16.54 0.83 11.98
C ALA A 240 -16.02 1.63 10.78
N SER A 241 -15.43 2.81 11.00
CA SER A 241 -14.87 3.65 9.95
C SER A 241 -13.60 3.01 9.35
N CYS A 242 -12.68 2.54 10.20
CA CYS A 242 -11.47 1.83 9.77
C CYS A 242 -11.81 0.53 9.03
N ARG A 243 -12.76 -0.26 9.54
CA ARG A 243 -13.25 -1.47 8.85
C ARG A 243 -13.82 -1.14 7.48
N LYS A 244 -14.70 -0.13 7.41
CA LYS A 244 -15.30 0.29 6.14
C LYS A 244 -14.23 0.75 5.15
N LEU A 245 -13.23 1.48 5.60
CA LEU A 245 -12.17 1.98 4.74
C LEU A 245 -11.30 0.86 4.17
N LEU A 246 -10.88 -0.10 4.99
CA LEU A 246 -10.18 -1.29 4.52
C LEU A 246 -11.02 -2.08 3.50
N HIS A 247 -12.31 -2.23 3.78
CA HIS A 247 -13.25 -2.85 2.85
C HIS A 247 -13.33 -2.13 1.50
N ASP A 248 -13.46 -0.80 1.51
CA ASP A 248 -13.53 -0.01 0.28
C ASP A 248 -12.24 -0.11 -0.54
N VAL A 249 -11.07 -0.15 0.11
CA VAL A 249 -9.77 -0.36 -0.56
C VAL A 249 -9.69 -1.74 -1.21
N ILE A 250 -10.08 -2.80 -0.50
CA ILE A 250 -10.08 -4.17 -1.03
C ILE A 250 -11.03 -4.29 -2.22
N LEU A 251 -12.25 -3.77 -2.06
CA LEU A 251 -13.27 -3.79 -3.09
C LEU A 251 -12.85 -3.01 -4.34
N ALA A 252 -12.21 -1.84 -4.17
CA ALA A 252 -11.69 -1.06 -5.29
C ALA A 252 -10.62 -1.84 -6.07
N ALA A 253 -9.63 -2.41 -5.38
CA ALA A 253 -8.59 -3.22 -6.01
C ALA A 253 -9.18 -4.43 -6.76
N ALA A 254 -10.08 -5.16 -6.10
CA ALA A 254 -10.73 -6.32 -6.64
C ALA A 254 -11.58 -5.98 -7.89
N ARG A 255 -12.29 -4.85 -7.89
CA ARG A 255 -13.06 -4.36 -9.04
C ARG A 255 -12.17 -4.01 -10.23
N VAL A 256 -11.02 -3.39 -10.00
CA VAL A 256 -10.03 -3.12 -11.07
C VAL A 256 -9.55 -4.44 -11.67
N LYS A 257 -9.15 -5.40 -10.84
CA LYS A 257 -8.70 -6.71 -11.34
C LYS A 257 -9.80 -7.45 -12.09
N ALA A 258 -11.02 -7.47 -11.55
CA ALA A 258 -12.19 -8.06 -12.20
C ALA A 258 -12.47 -7.43 -13.58
N HIS A 259 -12.38 -6.10 -13.69
CA HIS A 259 -12.55 -5.38 -14.95
C HIS A 259 -11.46 -5.77 -15.95
N VAL A 260 -10.19 -5.69 -15.55
CA VAL A 260 -9.05 -6.00 -16.42
C VAL A 260 -9.10 -7.45 -16.91
N VAL A 261 -9.45 -8.40 -16.04
CA VAL A 261 -9.65 -9.81 -16.40
C VAL A 261 -10.82 -9.98 -17.36
N THR A 262 -11.92 -9.25 -17.16
CA THR A 262 -13.10 -9.33 -18.03
C THR A 262 -12.79 -8.84 -19.44
N VAL A 263 -11.93 -7.82 -19.55
CA VAL A 263 -11.48 -7.28 -20.84
C VAL A 263 -10.43 -8.18 -21.51
N ASP A 264 -9.51 -8.77 -20.74
CA ASP A 264 -8.39 -9.55 -21.27
C ASP A 264 -8.07 -10.78 -20.40
N GLU A 265 -8.91 -11.81 -20.47
CA GLU A 265 -8.77 -13.01 -19.65
C GLU A 265 -7.41 -13.71 -19.87
N ARG A 266 -6.92 -13.77 -21.11
CA ARG A 266 -5.72 -14.56 -21.46
C ARG A 266 -4.43 -13.76 -21.57
N GLU A 267 -4.41 -12.55 -21.03
CA GLU A 267 -3.20 -11.71 -20.94
C GLU A 267 -2.52 -11.45 -22.29
N THR A 268 -3.30 -10.96 -23.23
CA THR A 268 -2.84 -10.59 -24.58
C THR A 268 -2.52 -9.10 -24.71
N GLY A 269 -2.92 -8.27 -23.74
CA GLY A 269 -2.73 -6.82 -23.75
C GLY A 269 -2.91 -6.20 -22.37
N LEU A 270 -4.13 -5.73 -22.07
CA LEU A 270 -4.47 -4.93 -20.88
C LEU A 270 -4.11 -5.63 -19.57
N ARG A 271 -4.33 -6.95 -19.48
CA ARG A 271 -4.04 -7.71 -18.26
C ARG A 271 -2.54 -7.75 -17.93
N GLY A 272 -1.68 -7.44 -18.91
CA GLY A 272 -0.26 -7.22 -18.69
C GLY A 272 0.04 -6.10 -17.68
N LEU A 273 -0.84 -5.11 -17.53
CA LEU A 273 -0.66 -4.01 -16.56
C LEU A 273 -0.66 -4.47 -15.10
N LEU A 274 -1.33 -5.60 -14.79
CA LEU A 274 -1.31 -6.20 -13.45
C LEU A 274 0.09 -6.67 -13.02
N ASN A 275 1.04 -6.71 -13.95
CA ASN A 275 2.44 -7.04 -13.68
C ASN A 275 3.32 -5.80 -13.44
N PHE A 276 2.75 -4.64 -13.12
CA PHE A 276 3.56 -3.51 -12.66
C PHE A 276 4.40 -3.91 -11.44
N GLY A 277 5.71 -3.67 -11.52
CA GLY A 277 6.69 -4.09 -10.53
C GLY A 277 7.07 -5.58 -10.57
N HIS A 278 6.40 -6.41 -11.36
CA HIS A 278 6.61 -7.86 -11.34
C HIS A 278 7.73 -8.34 -12.26
N THR A 279 8.15 -7.54 -13.25
CA THR A 279 9.27 -7.95 -14.14
C THR A 279 10.56 -7.99 -13.34
N VAL A 280 10.84 -6.91 -12.59
CA VAL A 280 11.98 -6.88 -11.67
C VAL A 280 11.67 -7.60 -10.37
N GLY A 281 10.43 -7.50 -9.87
CA GLY A 281 10.01 -8.14 -8.62
C GLY A 281 10.15 -9.66 -8.64
N HIS A 282 9.65 -10.34 -9.68
CA HIS A 282 9.84 -11.79 -9.82
C HIS A 282 11.31 -12.20 -9.97
N ALA A 283 12.15 -11.33 -10.54
CA ALA A 283 13.58 -11.59 -10.64
C ALA A 283 14.25 -11.62 -9.26
N TYR A 284 13.91 -10.67 -8.38
CA TYR A 284 14.35 -10.70 -6.98
C TYR A 284 13.72 -11.87 -6.22
N GLU A 285 12.42 -12.10 -6.38
CA GLU A 285 11.70 -13.18 -5.70
C GLU A 285 12.34 -14.54 -5.98
N ALA A 286 12.64 -14.86 -7.24
CA ALA A 286 13.29 -16.12 -7.61
C ALA A 286 14.67 -16.31 -6.96
N LEU A 287 15.39 -15.22 -6.66
CA LEU A 287 16.71 -15.27 -6.04
C LEU A 287 16.66 -15.22 -4.51
N LEU A 288 15.61 -14.67 -3.90
CA LEU A 288 15.54 -14.39 -2.46
C LEU A 288 14.52 -15.25 -1.72
N PHE A 289 13.68 -15.97 -2.46
CA PHE A 289 12.82 -17.01 -1.93
C PHE A 289 13.62 -18.06 -1.14
N PRO A 290 13.11 -18.60 -0.01
CA PRO A 290 11.84 -18.27 0.67
C PRO A 290 11.94 -17.12 1.68
N ALA A 291 13.08 -16.45 1.81
CA ALA A 291 13.31 -15.47 2.87
C ALA A 291 12.45 -14.21 2.73
N LEU A 292 12.31 -13.70 1.50
CA LEU A 292 11.39 -12.62 1.17
C LEU A 292 10.09 -13.15 0.59
N LEU A 293 8.99 -12.49 0.97
CA LEU A 293 7.65 -12.72 0.46
C LEU A 293 7.45 -12.05 -0.90
N HIS A 294 6.39 -12.45 -1.59
CA HIS A 294 6.04 -11.95 -2.92
C HIS A 294 5.91 -10.42 -2.98
N GLY A 295 5.03 -9.85 -2.16
CA GLY A 295 4.76 -8.42 -2.09
C GLY A 295 5.97 -7.58 -1.66
N GLU A 296 6.87 -8.15 -0.85
CA GLU A 296 8.16 -7.53 -0.50
C GLU A 296 9.09 -7.43 -1.73
N CYS A 297 9.07 -8.43 -2.61
CA CYS A 297 9.82 -8.39 -3.87
C CYS A 297 9.14 -7.48 -4.90
N VAL A 298 7.80 -7.50 -4.99
CA VAL A 298 7.01 -6.63 -5.87
C VAL A 298 7.17 -5.16 -5.47
N SER A 299 7.27 -4.82 -4.17
CA SER A 299 7.50 -3.43 -3.75
C SER A 299 8.86 -2.90 -4.20
N ILE A 300 9.93 -3.70 -4.08
CA ILE A 300 11.25 -3.36 -4.64
C ILE A 300 11.17 -3.25 -6.17
N GLY A 301 10.50 -4.20 -6.81
CA GLY A 301 10.30 -4.22 -8.26
C GLY A 301 9.55 -3.00 -8.78
N MET A 302 8.48 -2.56 -8.10
CA MET A 302 7.71 -1.35 -8.45
C MET A 302 8.59 -0.10 -8.43
N VAL A 303 9.47 0.03 -7.43
CA VAL A 303 10.41 1.15 -7.35
C VAL A 303 11.40 1.10 -8.51
N LYS A 304 11.97 -0.08 -8.82
CA LYS A 304 12.89 -0.23 -9.95
C LYS A 304 12.24 0.00 -11.31
N GLU A 305 11.01 -0.46 -11.51
CA GLU A 305 10.27 -0.19 -12.75
C GLU A 305 9.87 1.28 -12.88
N ALA A 306 9.54 1.95 -11.77
CA ALA A 306 9.33 3.40 -11.76
C ALA A 306 10.64 4.18 -12.06
N GLU A 307 11.79 3.72 -11.55
CA GLU A 307 13.11 4.28 -11.88
C GLU A 307 13.48 4.07 -13.35
N ILE A 308 13.13 2.92 -13.95
CA ILE A 308 13.25 2.66 -15.39
C ILE A 308 12.38 3.64 -16.18
N ALA A 309 11.11 3.79 -15.82
CA ALA A 309 10.20 4.74 -16.48
C ALA A 309 10.72 6.19 -16.39
N ARG A 310 11.25 6.60 -15.23
CA ARG A 310 11.90 7.91 -15.05
C ARG A 310 13.13 8.06 -15.93
N ARG A 311 13.99 7.03 -15.99
CA ARG A 311 15.21 7.05 -16.82
C ARG A 311 14.90 7.20 -18.31
N LEU A 312 13.80 6.59 -18.76
CA LEU A 312 13.30 6.72 -20.13
C LEU A 312 12.56 8.06 -20.39
N GLY A 313 12.40 8.91 -19.39
CA GLY A 313 11.73 10.21 -19.51
C GLY A 313 10.20 10.14 -19.47
N HIS A 314 9.64 9.01 -19.05
CA HIS A 314 8.18 8.81 -19.00
C HIS A 314 7.55 9.17 -17.66
N LEU A 315 8.33 9.15 -16.57
CA LEU A 315 7.83 9.38 -15.22
C LEU A 315 8.60 10.49 -14.50
N HIS A 316 7.88 11.40 -13.84
CA HIS A 316 8.51 12.45 -13.05
C HIS A 316 9.07 11.92 -11.72
N GLN A 317 10.14 12.55 -11.21
CA GLN A 317 10.74 12.16 -9.92
C GLN A 317 9.75 12.25 -8.75
N ALA A 318 8.82 13.21 -8.79
CA ALA A 318 7.81 13.36 -7.74
C ALA A 318 6.94 12.10 -7.59
N ALA A 319 6.53 11.48 -8.71
CA ALA A 319 5.75 10.24 -8.70
C ALA A 319 6.54 9.05 -8.15
N VAL A 320 7.83 8.92 -8.52
CA VAL A 320 8.73 7.90 -7.93
C VAL A 320 8.81 8.08 -6.41
N SER A 321 9.00 9.31 -5.94
CA SER A 321 9.07 9.61 -4.51
C SER A 321 7.75 9.35 -3.77
N ARG A 322 6.58 9.66 -4.39
CA ARG A 322 5.25 9.32 -3.84
C ARG A 322 5.08 7.81 -3.67
N LEU A 323 5.40 7.03 -4.71
CA LEU A 323 5.37 5.56 -4.67
C LEU A 323 6.24 5.00 -3.54
N VAL A 324 7.49 5.45 -3.43
CA VAL A 324 8.42 5.01 -2.38
C VAL A 324 7.88 5.31 -0.98
N ARG A 325 7.31 6.51 -0.76
CA ARG A 325 6.76 6.89 0.55
C ARG A 325 5.53 6.06 0.91
N CYS A 326 4.60 5.87 -0.03
CA CYS A 326 3.42 5.05 0.19
C CYS A 326 3.81 3.61 0.58
N LEU A 327 4.72 2.97 -0.17
CA LEU A 327 5.20 1.62 0.15
C LEU A 327 5.83 1.53 1.54
N ARG A 328 6.71 2.49 1.89
CA ARG A 328 7.31 2.54 3.24
C ARG A 328 6.28 2.72 4.35
N ALA A 329 5.24 3.51 4.12
CA ALA A 329 4.20 3.77 5.11
C ALA A 329 3.42 2.49 5.47
N TYR A 330 3.27 1.56 4.53
CA TYR A 330 2.72 0.21 4.77
C TYR A 330 3.77 -0.83 5.21
N GLY A 331 4.97 -0.39 5.60
CA GLY A 331 6.02 -1.27 6.13
C GLY A 331 6.76 -2.10 5.08
N LEU A 332 6.57 -1.84 3.78
CA LEU A 332 7.22 -2.61 2.70
C LEU A 332 8.67 -2.16 2.45
N PRO A 333 9.57 -3.07 2.04
CA PRO A 333 10.91 -2.70 1.59
C PRO A 333 10.84 -2.03 0.21
N VAL A 334 11.69 -1.03 0.00
CA VAL A 334 11.77 -0.27 -1.28
C VAL A 334 13.13 -0.37 -1.96
N THR A 335 14.07 -1.08 -1.34
CA THR A 335 15.40 -1.38 -1.87
C THR A 335 15.87 -2.70 -1.30
N ILE A 336 16.75 -3.38 -2.04
CA ILE A 336 17.43 -4.59 -1.56
C ILE A 336 18.41 -4.30 -0.41
N ASP A 337 18.85 -3.05 -0.28
CA ASP A 337 19.76 -2.60 0.77
C ASP A 337 19.06 -2.31 2.11
N ASP A 338 17.76 -2.59 2.23
CA ASP A 338 17.02 -2.45 3.49
C ASP A 338 17.61 -3.44 4.53
N GLU A 339 17.92 -2.95 5.73
CA GLU A 339 18.52 -3.77 6.80
C GLU A 339 17.66 -5.00 7.14
N ARG A 340 16.33 -4.88 7.05
CA ARG A 340 15.41 -6.01 7.27
C ARG A 340 15.58 -7.07 6.19
N VAL A 341 15.75 -6.64 4.93
CA VAL A 341 15.99 -7.54 3.80
C VAL A 341 17.33 -8.25 3.97
N ALA A 342 18.39 -7.52 4.34
CA ALA A 342 19.69 -8.12 4.61
C ALA A 342 19.62 -9.13 5.76
N GLY A 343 18.90 -8.82 6.83
CA GLY A 343 18.69 -9.74 7.97
C GLY A 343 17.96 -11.03 7.59
N LEU A 344 16.84 -10.91 6.86
CA LEU A 344 16.03 -12.06 6.44
C LEU A 344 16.78 -12.98 5.45
N THR A 345 17.58 -12.38 4.56
CA THR A 345 18.27 -13.10 3.47
C THR A 345 19.67 -13.57 3.85
N GLY A 346 20.14 -13.29 5.06
CA GLY A 346 21.53 -13.56 5.47
C GLY A 346 22.55 -12.77 4.65
N GLY A 347 22.18 -11.59 4.15
CA GLY A 347 23.03 -10.74 3.31
C GLY A 347 23.26 -11.28 1.89
N LYS A 348 22.37 -12.15 1.39
CA LYS A 348 22.46 -12.70 0.02
C LYS A 348 22.43 -11.55 -1.00
N ARG A 349 23.44 -11.53 -1.88
CA ARG A 349 23.52 -10.54 -2.96
C ARG A 349 22.85 -11.06 -4.23
N CYS A 350 22.14 -10.17 -4.92
CA CYS A 350 21.57 -10.43 -6.25
C CYS A 350 22.42 -9.73 -7.30
N ALA A 351 23.26 -10.48 -8.02
CA ALA A 351 24.05 -9.91 -9.12
C ALA A 351 23.12 -9.47 -10.27
N VAL A 352 23.44 -8.35 -10.93
CA VAL A 352 22.62 -7.81 -12.03
C VAL A 352 22.41 -8.84 -13.13
N GLU A 353 23.44 -9.60 -13.52
CA GLU A 353 23.29 -10.59 -14.58
C GLU A 353 22.41 -11.79 -14.16
N ASP A 354 22.35 -12.15 -12.88
CA ASP A 354 21.42 -13.18 -12.41
C ASP A 354 19.98 -12.69 -12.46
N LEU A 355 19.75 -11.42 -12.10
CA LEU A 355 18.45 -10.77 -12.28
C LEU A 355 18.05 -10.74 -13.77
N MET A 356 18.96 -10.30 -14.65
CA MET A 356 18.70 -10.25 -16.10
C MET A 356 18.37 -11.62 -16.69
N ARG A 357 19.09 -12.67 -16.28
CA ARG A 357 18.80 -14.06 -16.69
C ARG A 357 17.43 -14.53 -16.24
N THR A 358 17.03 -14.21 -15.00
CA THR A 358 15.68 -14.54 -14.52
C THR A 358 14.62 -13.78 -15.31
N MET A 359 14.89 -12.53 -15.69
CA MET A 359 13.99 -11.72 -16.52
C MET A 359 13.89 -12.22 -17.97
N ASP A 360 14.80 -13.07 -18.47
CA ASP A 360 14.74 -13.60 -19.84
C ASP A 360 13.53 -14.52 -20.05
N VAL A 361 13.09 -15.21 -19.00
CA VAL A 361 11.93 -16.13 -19.02
C VAL A 361 10.64 -15.48 -18.54
N ASP A 362 10.61 -14.15 -18.40
CA ASP A 362 9.38 -13.44 -18.07
C ASP A 362 8.31 -13.66 -19.16
N LYS A 363 7.11 -14.08 -18.74
CA LYS A 363 5.99 -14.45 -19.61
C LYS A 363 5.51 -13.32 -20.52
N LYS A 364 5.83 -12.06 -20.19
CA LYS A 364 5.48 -10.88 -21.01
C LYS A 364 6.40 -10.69 -22.22
N ASN A 365 7.58 -11.31 -22.20
CA ASN A 365 8.60 -11.10 -23.21
C ASN A 365 8.13 -11.57 -24.60
N CYS A 366 8.70 -10.97 -25.63
CA CYS A 366 8.49 -11.39 -27.01
C CYS A 366 9.84 -11.73 -27.64
N GLY A 367 10.16 -13.03 -27.65
CA GLY A 367 11.51 -13.50 -27.94
C GLY A 367 12.49 -13.00 -26.87
N SER A 368 13.65 -12.50 -27.30
CA SER A 368 14.68 -11.94 -26.40
C SER A 368 14.38 -10.54 -25.88
N ARG A 369 13.30 -9.89 -26.34
CA ARG A 369 12.98 -8.51 -25.98
C ARG A 369 12.12 -8.48 -24.72
N LYS A 370 12.64 -7.83 -23.69
CA LYS A 370 11.99 -7.67 -22.39
C LYS A 370 10.86 -6.65 -22.44
N LYS A 371 9.74 -6.96 -21.79
CA LYS A 371 8.62 -6.02 -21.61
C LYS A 371 8.41 -5.69 -20.13
N VAL A 372 8.25 -4.40 -19.84
CA VAL A 372 8.08 -3.84 -18.49
C VAL A 372 6.86 -2.92 -18.50
N VAL A 373 6.08 -2.88 -17.42
CA VAL A 373 5.00 -1.90 -17.29
C VAL A 373 5.60 -0.56 -16.86
N LEU A 374 5.40 0.47 -17.67
CA LEU A 374 5.95 1.80 -17.41
C LEU A 374 4.83 2.75 -16.99
N LEU A 375 4.99 3.39 -15.84
CA LEU A 375 4.11 4.48 -15.41
C LEU A 375 4.42 5.77 -16.20
N ALA A 376 3.37 6.51 -16.54
CA ALA A 376 3.45 7.89 -17.02
C ALA A 376 3.09 8.92 -15.92
N GLY A 377 2.53 8.44 -14.82
CA GLY A 377 2.15 9.16 -13.62
C GLY A 377 1.55 8.18 -12.62
N ILE A 378 1.25 8.61 -11.39
CA ILE A 378 0.45 7.78 -10.48
C ILE A 378 -0.96 7.66 -11.07
N GLY A 379 -1.49 6.44 -11.12
CA GLY A 379 -2.77 6.12 -11.76
C GLY A 379 -2.75 6.06 -13.29
N LYS A 380 -1.56 6.12 -13.92
CA LYS A 380 -1.45 6.15 -15.38
C LYS A 380 -0.22 5.42 -15.91
N THR A 381 -0.41 4.63 -16.96
CA THR A 381 0.68 3.94 -17.68
C THR A 381 1.00 4.61 -19.01
N VAL A 382 2.21 4.38 -19.54
CA VAL A 382 2.66 4.86 -20.86
C VAL A 382 1.84 4.21 -21.99
N GLU A 383 1.62 2.91 -21.88
CA GLU A 383 0.78 2.12 -22.78
C GLU A 383 -0.26 1.34 -21.96
N GLN A 384 -1.36 0.94 -22.60
CA GLN A 384 -2.36 0.03 -22.00
C GLN A 384 -1.91 -1.45 -22.10
N ARG A 385 -0.61 -1.69 -21.91
CA ARG A 385 0.10 -2.97 -21.91
C ARG A 385 1.54 -2.74 -21.43
N ALA A 386 2.31 -3.82 -21.26
CA ALA A 386 3.76 -3.69 -21.01
C ALA A 386 4.52 -3.20 -22.27
N SER A 387 5.48 -2.30 -22.07
CA SER A 387 6.30 -1.65 -23.10
C SER A 387 7.64 -2.36 -23.27
N PHE A 388 8.21 -2.34 -24.47
CA PHE A 388 9.56 -2.85 -24.68
C PHE A 388 10.61 -1.94 -24.02
N VAL A 389 11.54 -2.53 -23.28
CA VAL A 389 12.63 -1.80 -22.62
C VAL A 389 13.98 -2.37 -23.03
N PRO A 390 14.92 -1.52 -23.48
CA PRO A 390 16.29 -1.94 -23.76
C PRO A 390 17.00 -2.53 -22.52
N ASP A 391 17.72 -3.63 -22.71
CA ASP A 391 18.43 -4.33 -21.64
C ASP A 391 19.46 -3.45 -20.92
N ASP A 392 20.11 -2.52 -21.63
CA ASP A 392 21.08 -1.58 -21.06
C ASP A 392 20.42 -0.58 -20.10
N CYS A 393 19.18 -0.16 -20.38
CA CYS A 393 18.38 0.65 -19.47
C CYS A 393 18.07 -0.09 -18.18
N ILE A 394 17.63 -1.35 -18.27
CA ILE A 394 17.34 -2.20 -17.10
C ILE A 394 18.62 -2.41 -16.29
N ARG A 395 19.71 -2.86 -16.94
CA ARG A 395 21.01 -3.05 -16.31
C ARG A 395 21.48 -1.81 -15.57
N ASN A 396 21.33 -0.62 -16.17
CA ASN A 396 21.76 0.61 -15.54
C ASN A 396 21.02 0.91 -14.23
N VAL A 397 19.70 0.69 -14.19
CA VAL A 397 18.88 0.92 -12.99
C VAL A 397 19.15 -0.11 -11.89
N LEU A 398 19.45 -1.36 -12.27
CA LEU A 398 19.78 -2.43 -11.33
C LEU A 398 21.24 -2.38 -10.84
N SER A 399 22.11 -1.69 -11.57
CA SER A 399 23.54 -1.63 -11.23
C SER A 399 23.80 -0.65 -10.08
N PRO A 400 24.62 -1.04 -9.07
CA PRO A 400 25.00 -0.14 -7.99
C PRO A 400 25.99 0.95 -8.42
N ALA A 401 26.59 0.80 -9.62
CA ALA A 401 27.59 1.71 -10.15
C ALA A 401 27.34 1.97 -11.65
N VAL A 402 27.81 3.12 -12.13
CA VAL A 402 27.66 3.55 -13.53
C VAL A 402 29.03 3.81 -14.13
N VAL A 403 29.29 3.26 -15.32
CA VAL A 403 30.47 3.60 -16.12
C VAL A 403 30.18 4.87 -16.90
N VAL A 404 30.86 5.97 -16.55
CA VAL A 404 30.75 7.25 -17.28
C VAL A 404 31.77 7.24 -18.42
N ARG A 405 31.26 7.21 -19.66
CA ARG A 405 32.12 7.26 -20.85
C ARG A 405 32.38 8.72 -21.26
N PRO A 406 33.64 9.11 -21.53
CA PRO A 406 33.91 10.42 -22.07
C PRO A 406 33.29 10.56 -23.46
N PRO A 407 33.01 11.80 -23.92
CA PRO A 407 32.66 12.06 -25.30
C PRO A 407 33.65 11.41 -26.28
N SER A 408 33.19 10.70 -27.31
CA SER A 408 34.08 10.27 -28.38
C SER A 408 34.57 11.50 -29.15
N THR A 409 35.88 11.66 -29.30
CA THR A 409 36.51 12.85 -29.87
C THR A 409 36.29 13.04 -31.37
N SER A 410 35.74 12.06 -32.07
CA SER A 410 35.62 12.06 -33.54
C SER A 410 34.33 12.66 -34.11
N GLU A 411 33.33 13.01 -33.30
CA GLU A 411 32.08 13.60 -33.79
C GLU A 411 31.48 14.55 -32.74
N ARG A 412 31.67 15.87 -32.87
CA ARG A 412 30.79 16.84 -32.19
C ARG A 412 30.56 18.12 -33.01
N PRO A 413 29.35 18.30 -33.57
CA PRO A 413 28.66 19.58 -33.45
C PRO A 413 28.59 20.01 -31.97
N ARG A 414 28.64 21.32 -31.71
CA ARG A 414 28.47 21.92 -30.37
C ARG A 414 27.26 21.25 -29.68
N PRO A 415 27.39 20.71 -28.44
CA PRO A 415 26.22 20.16 -27.77
C PRO A 415 25.14 21.25 -27.71
N PRO A 416 23.87 20.91 -27.95
CA PRO A 416 22.80 21.90 -27.92
C PRO A 416 22.80 22.60 -26.56
N ASP A 417 22.45 23.88 -26.54
CA ASP A 417 22.21 24.59 -25.29
C ASP A 417 21.06 23.89 -24.56
N VAL A 418 21.35 23.33 -23.38
CA VAL A 418 20.39 22.60 -22.57
C VAL A 418 20.06 23.38 -21.30
N VAL A 419 18.77 23.49 -21.00
CA VAL A 419 18.28 24.01 -19.71
C VAL A 419 18.01 22.83 -18.80
N ILE A 420 18.71 22.78 -17.66
CA ILE A 420 18.57 21.72 -16.66
C ILE A 420 17.86 22.29 -15.44
N CYS A 421 16.67 21.76 -15.13
CA CYS A 421 15.97 22.06 -13.89
C CYS A 421 16.43 21.08 -12.80
N THR A 422 17.11 21.59 -11.78
CA THR A 422 17.48 20.79 -10.60
C THR A 422 16.31 20.67 -9.62
N PRO A 423 16.28 19.64 -8.75
CA PRO A 423 15.32 19.60 -7.66
C PRO A 423 15.34 20.87 -6.82
N GLY A 424 14.18 21.25 -6.28
CA GLY A 424 14.06 22.43 -5.41
C GLY A 424 14.97 22.37 -4.18
N SER A 425 15.35 23.53 -3.67
CA SER A 425 16.05 23.60 -2.38
C SER A 425 15.09 23.29 -1.24
N LYS A 426 15.43 22.32 -0.38
CA LYS A 426 14.65 22.01 0.84
C LYS A 426 14.44 23.25 1.71
N SER A 427 15.49 24.05 1.86
CA SER A 427 15.52 25.25 2.69
C SER A 427 14.54 26.32 2.18
N VAL A 428 14.50 26.50 0.86
CA VAL A 428 13.56 27.44 0.21
C VAL A 428 12.14 26.88 0.24
N SER A 429 11.98 25.58 -0.04
CA SER A 429 10.68 24.90 -0.09
C SER A 429 9.93 25.00 1.24
N ASN A 430 10.58 24.69 2.37
CA ASN A 430 9.95 24.78 3.69
C ASN A 430 9.53 26.23 4.05
N ARG A 431 10.33 27.23 3.65
CA ARG A 431 9.98 28.64 3.89
C ARG A 431 8.83 29.11 3.00
N ALA A 432 8.88 28.76 1.71
CA ALA A 432 7.83 29.09 0.75
C ALA A 432 6.50 28.48 1.17
N LEU A 433 6.52 27.22 1.60
CA LEU A 433 5.34 26.53 2.13
C LEU A 433 4.76 27.26 3.34
N LEU A 434 5.59 27.56 4.35
CA LEU A 434 5.12 28.25 5.55
C LEU A 434 4.56 29.64 5.26
N LEU A 435 5.29 30.45 4.49
CA LEU A 435 4.88 31.81 4.15
C LEU A 435 3.58 31.81 3.34
N ALA A 436 3.40 30.84 2.44
CA ALA A 436 2.16 30.68 1.69
C ALA A 436 0.98 30.33 2.61
N SER A 437 1.17 29.45 3.61
CA SER A 437 0.15 29.12 4.60
C SER A 437 -0.18 30.28 5.53
N LEU A 438 0.82 31.08 5.91
CA LEU A 438 0.64 32.27 6.74
C LEU A 438 -0.09 33.41 5.99
N GLY A 439 0.12 33.54 4.68
CA GLY A 439 -0.43 34.63 3.87
C GLY A 439 -1.96 34.63 3.78
N THR A 440 -2.51 35.71 3.21
CA THR A 440 -3.93 35.79 2.80
C THR A 440 -4.03 35.56 1.29
N GLY A 441 -4.89 34.63 0.86
CA GLY A 441 -5.08 34.30 -0.55
C GLY A 441 -4.39 33.01 -1.00
N THR A 442 -4.31 32.79 -2.31
CA THR A 442 -3.86 31.53 -2.91
C THR A 442 -2.52 31.69 -3.62
N CYS A 443 -1.54 30.85 -3.26
CA CYS A 443 -0.22 30.74 -3.87
C CYS A 443 -0.08 29.42 -4.63
N ARG A 444 0.58 29.45 -5.79
CA ARG A 444 0.97 28.25 -6.56
C ARG A 444 2.48 28.08 -6.48
N LEU A 445 2.93 27.09 -5.71
CA LEU A 445 4.34 26.80 -5.48
C LEU A 445 4.81 25.73 -6.49
N LYS A 446 5.66 26.15 -7.44
CA LYS A 446 6.29 25.26 -8.43
C LYS A 446 7.72 24.91 -8.03
N GLY A 447 8.16 23.71 -8.40
CA GLY A 447 9.52 23.24 -8.09
C GLY A 447 9.77 23.03 -6.59
N LEU A 448 8.70 22.81 -5.81
CA LEU A 448 8.80 22.46 -4.41
C LEU A 448 9.52 21.11 -4.29
N LEU A 449 10.53 21.02 -3.42
CA LEU A 449 11.21 19.76 -3.19
C LEU A 449 10.26 18.77 -2.52
N HIS A 450 10.06 17.61 -3.13
CA HIS A 450 9.28 16.52 -2.56
C HIS A 450 10.16 15.63 -1.67
N SER A 451 10.45 16.09 -0.46
CA SER A 451 11.22 15.37 0.56
C SER A 451 10.38 15.01 1.78
N ASP A 452 10.89 14.10 2.61
CA ASP A 452 10.23 13.74 3.88
C ASP A 452 10.09 14.97 4.79
N ASP A 453 11.10 15.84 4.87
CA ASP A 453 11.05 17.07 5.67
C ASP A 453 9.91 18.01 5.24
N THR A 454 9.76 18.23 3.93
CA THR A 454 8.74 19.12 3.35
C THR A 454 7.33 18.53 3.47
N GLN A 455 7.21 17.20 3.38
CA GLN A 455 5.94 16.51 3.55
C GLN A 455 5.46 16.57 5.00
N VAL A 456 6.36 16.27 5.95
CA VAL A 456 6.08 16.42 7.38
C VAL A 456 5.62 17.84 7.72
N MET A 457 6.27 18.85 7.13
CA MET A 457 5.88 20.24 7.33
C MET A 457 4.48 20.53 6.76
N LEU A 458 4.17 20.05 5.56
CA LEU A 458 2.85 20.18 4.94
C LEU A 458 1.76 19.53 5.79
N ASP A 459 2.00 18.32 6.31
CA ASP A 459 1.01 17.59 7.10
C ASP A 459 0.79 18.23 8.48
N ALA A 460 1.84 18.76 9.11
CA ALA A 460 1.72 19.53 10.34
C ALA A 460 0.87 20.80 10.13
N LEU A 461 1.14 21.57 9.06
CA LEU A 461 0.38 22.78 8.75
C LEU A 461 -1.07 22.48 8.33
N ARG A 462 -1.33 21.34 7.70
CA ARG A 462 -2.70 20.86 7.43
C ARG A 462 -3.45 20.58 8.72
N ARG A 463 -2.83 19.88 9.67
CA ARG A 463 -3.45 19.52 10.96
C ARG A 463 -3.71 20.72 11.86
N LEU A 464 -2.86 21.74 11.80
CA LEU A 464 -3.11 23.03 12.44
C LEU A 464 -4.33 23.77 11.85
N GLY A 465 -4.86 23.33 10.71
CA GLY A 465 -6.06 23.89 10.10
C GLY A 465 -5.89 25.32 9.59
N GLY A 466 -6.99 25.95 9.17
CA GLY A 466 -7.02 27.32 8.64
C GLY A 466 -6.55 27.46 7.19
N SER A 467 -5.52 26.72 6.76
CA SER A 467 -5.03 26.71 5.38
C SER A 467 -5.55 25.51 4.59
N SER A 468 -5.75 25.66 3.28
CA SER A 468 -6.09 24.55 2.39
C SER A 468 -4.98 24.28 1.38
N TYR A 469 -4.84 23.00 0.99
CA TYR A 469 -3.75 22.52 0.15
C TYR A 469 -4.30 21.58 -0.91
N SER A 470 -3.97 21.83 -2.17
CA SER A 470 -4.27 20.93 -3.27
C SER A 470 -3.08 20.85 -4.23
N TRP A 471 -3.09 19.83 -5.08
CA TRP A 471 -2.04 19.63 -6.07
C TRP A 471 -2.60 19.84 -7.48
N GLU A 472 -1.84 20.55 -8.31
CA GLU A 472 -2.07 20.71 -9.75
C GLU A 472 -0.90 20.02 -10.51
N ASP A 473 -1.02 19.89 -11.84
CA ASP A 473 0.05 19.41 -12.73
C ASP A 473 0.62 18.02 -12.34
N GLY A 474 -0.24 17.08 -11.93
CA GLY A 474 0.21 15.72 -11.55
C GLY A 474 1.10 15.68 -10.29
N GLY A 475 1.00 16.69 -9.42
CA GLY A 475 1.77 16.80 -8.19
C GLY A 475 2.96 17.75 -8.28
N ASP A 476 3.22 18.38 -9.42
CA ASP A 476 4.38 19.28 -9.56
C ASP A 476 4.14 20.70 -9.00
N THR A 477 2.87 21.10 -8.89
CA THR A 477 2.47 22.41 -8.35
C THR A 477 1.64 22.23 -7.08
N LEU A 478 2.14 22.73 -5.95
CA LEU A 478 1.37 22.80 -4.71
C LEU A 478 0.58 24.12 -4.67
N VAL A 479 -0.74 24.03 -4.61
CA VAL A 479 -1.64 25.16 -4.41
C VAL A 479 -1.92 25.29 -2.92
N VAL A 480 -1.60 26.44 -2.35
CA VAL A 480 -1.80 26.75 -0.93
C VAL A 480 -2.74 27.95 -0.84
N THR A 481 -3.87 27.79 -0.16
CA THR A 481 -4.69 28.93 0.25
C THR A 481 -4.42 29.18 1.72
N GLY A 482 -3.75 30.29 2.02
CA GLY A 482 -3.30 30.64 3.35
C GLY A 482 -4.41 31.16 4.26
N CYS A 483 -4.15 31.09 5.57
CA CYS A 483 -5.11 31.40 6.63
C CYS A 483 -4.95 32.79 7.25
N GLY A 484 -4.01 33.61 6.76
CA GLY A 484 -3.71 34.89 7.38
C GLY A 484 -3.16 34.77 8.82
N GLY A 485 -2.48 33.66 9.14
CA GLY A 485 -1.93 33.37 10.47
C GLY A 485 -2.91 32.75 11.47
N LYS A 486 -4.16 32.51 11.08
CA LYS A 486 -5.22 31.97 11.95
C LYS A 486 -5.22 30.44 11.95
N PHE A 487 -4.30 29.86 12.72
CA PHE A 487 -4.24 28.41 12.94
C PHE A 487 -5.05 28.01 14.18
N HIS A 488 -5.41 26.72 14.28
CA HIS A 488 -6.23 26.15 15.34
C HIS A 488 -5.47 25.05 16.07
N VAL A 489 -5.91 24.76 17.30
CA VAL A 489 -5.40 23.62 18.08
C VAL A 489 -5.81 22.32 17.37
N PRO A 490 -4.86 21.42 17.03
CA PRO A 490 -5.17 20.16 16.40
C PRO A 490 -5.83 19.19 17.39
N ASP A 491 -6.59 18.23 16.88
CA ASP A 491 -7.24 17.15 17.63
C ASP A 491 -6.28 16.05 18.09
N ARG A 492 -5.06 16.02 17.54
CA ARG A 492 -4.02 15.05 17.86
C ARG A 492 -2.65 15.70 17.91
N GLU A 493 -1.68 14.99 18.48
CA GLU A 493 -0.28 15.42 18.44
C GLU A 493 0.23 15.54 16.99
N LEU A 494 1.11 16.51 16.76
CA LEU A 494 1.79 16.70 15.48
C LEU A 494 3.09 15.90 15.49
N TYR A 495 3.09 14.75 14.81
CA TYR A 495 4.27 13.91 14.64
C TYR A 495 5.17 14.44 13.52
N LEU A 496 6.40 14.84 13.87
CA LEU A 496 7.33 15.49 12.95
C LEU A 496 8.49 14.60 12.49
N GLY A 497 8.43 13.28 12.73
CA GLY A 497 9.49 12.35 12.36
C GLY A 497 10.86 12.80 12.89
N ASN A 498 11.85 12.93 11.99
CA ASN A 498 13.15 13.58 12.27
C ASN A 498 13.33 14.90 11.47
N ALA A 499 12.22 15.51 11.04
CA ALA A 499 12.24 16.70 10.20
C ALA A 499 12.63 17.94 11.01
N GLY A 500 13.92 18.26 10.99
CA GLY A 500 14.50 19.30 11.84
C GLY A 500 13.87 20.65 11.61
N THR A 501 13.85 21.07 10.35
CA THR A 501 13.31 22.34 9.91
C THR A 501 11.81 22.46 10.24
N ALA A 502 11.03 21.40 10.01
CA ALA A 502 9.61 21.37 10.35
C ALA A 502 9.41 21.59 11.86
N ALA A 503 10.15 20.87 12.72
CA ALA A 503 10.07 21.05 14.16
C ALA A 503 10.30 22.50 14.60
N ARG A 504 11.35 23.17 14.09
CA ARG A 504 11.66 24.55 14.49
C ARG A 504 10.62 25.53 13.96
N PHE A 505 10.20 25.36 12.71
CA PHE A 505 9.25 26.27 12.07
C PHE A 505 7.87 26.15 12.70
N VAL A 506 7.37 24.93 12.86
CA VAL A 506 6.05 24.66 13.45
C VAL A 506 6.00 25.08 14.92
N THR A 507 7.09 24.94 15.70
CA THR A 507 7.12 25.45 17.08
C THR A 507 6.79 26.94 17.18
N THR A 508 7.35 27.78 16.31
CA THR A 508 7.01 29.21 16.29
C THR A 508 5.60 29.46 15.76
N VAL A 509 5.13 28.68 14.78
CA VAL A 509 3.74 28.78 14.29
C VAL A 509 2.73 28.46 15.39
N CYS A 510 3.03 27.52 16.28
CA CYS A 510 2.16 27.19 17.41
C CYS A 510 1.94 28.36 18.38
N ALA A 511 2.81 29.38 18.39
CA ALA A 511 2.60 30.61 19.15
C ALA A 511 1.55 31.54 18.53
N LEU A 512 1.17 31.31 17.26
CA LEU A 512 0.12 32.03 16.54
C LEU A 512 -1.24 31.31 16.59
N VAL A 513 -1.28 30.08 17.09
CA VAL A 513 -2.51 29.29 17.17
C VAL A 513 -3.52 29.98 18.08
N GLU A 514 -4.77 30.08 17.62
CA GLU A 514 -5.84 30.67 18.41
C GLU A 514 -6.25 29.71 19.54
N PRO A 515 -6.55 30.23 20.75
CA PRO A 515 -7.06 29.41 21.85
C PRO A 515 -8.32 28.66 21.45
N ALA A 516 -8.39 27.38 21.83
CA ALA A 516 -9.58 26.58 21.57
C ALA A 516 -10.80 27.14 22.35
N PRO A 517 -12.03 27.03 21.80
CA PRO A 517 -13.25 27.41 22.50
C PRO A 517 -13.38 26.73 23.87
N ALA A 518 -14.06 27.40 24.82
CA ALA A 518 -14.30 26.84 26.15
C ALA A 518 -15.02 25.47 26.06
N GLY A 519 -14.49 24.46 26.75
CA GLY A 519 -15.01 23.08 26.71
C GLY A 519 -14.39 22.18 25.63
N SER A 520 -13.43 22.67 24.85
CA SER A 520 -12.68 21.83 23.89
C SER A 520 -11.85 20.77 24.60
N LEU A 521 -11.82 19.56 24.03
CA LEU A 521 -11.00 18.43 24.52
C LEU A 521 -9.50 18.72 24.44
N HIS A 522 -9.08 19.49 23.43
CA HIS A 522 -7.70 19.85 23.17
C HIS A 522 -7.52 21.36 23.33
N THR A 523 -6.65 21.76 24.25
CA THR A 523 -6.38 23.17 24.58
C THR A 523 -4.95 23.61 24.24
N ALA A 524 -4.10 22.68 23.79
CA ALA A 524 -2.70 22.92 23.49
C ALA A 524 -2.23 22.07 22.31
N THR A 525 -1.21 22.56 21.60
CA THR A 525 -0.57 21.80 20.52
C THR A 525 0.63 21.04 21.05
N VAL A 526 0.66 19.72 20.84
CA VAL A 526 1.82 18.88 21.18
C VAL A 526 2.61 18.57 19.91
N LEU A 527 3.91 18.88 19.94
CA LEU A 527 4.86 18.59 18.86
C LEU A 527 5.74 17.43 19.30
N THR A 528 5.77 16.36 18.51
CA THR A 528 6.54 15.14 18.82
C THR A 528 7.31 14.66 17.58
N GLY A 529 8.04 13.56 17.72
CA GLY A 529 8.81 12.96 16.62
C GLY A 529 9.39 11.61 16.98
N ASN A 530 10.25 11.09 16.11
CA ASN A 530 10.91 9.81 16.35
C ASN A 530 11.94 9.89 17.49
N ALA A 531 12.50 8.73 17.87
CA ALA A 531 13.49 8.66 18.95
C ALA A 531 14.69 9.62 18.75
N ARG A 532 15.10 9.85 17.49
CA ARG A 532 16.19 10.78 17.16
C ARG A 532 15.79 12.23 17.34
N MET A 533 14.56 12.61 16.98
CA MET A 533 14.04 13.96 17.18
C MET A 533 13.94 14.32 18.67
N LYS A 534 13.61 13.33 19.51
CA LYS A 534 13.53 13.51 20.97
C LYS A 534 14.88 13.80 21.65
N GLN A 535 15.98 13.70 20.90
CA GLN A 535 17.33 14.03 21.34
C GLN A 535 17.88 15.27 20.63
N ARG A 536 17.08 15.94 19.79
CA ARG A 536 17.53 17.01 18.91
C ARG A 536 17.22 18.38 19.52
N PRO A 537 18.21 19.26 19.71
CA PRO A 537 18.07 20.46 20.52
C PRO A 537 17.12 21.50 19.92
N ILE A 538 16.24 22.08 20.73
CA ILE A 538 15.37 23.22 20.40
C ILE A 538 15.36 24.31 21.49
N GLY A 539 16.07 24.09 22.59
CA GLY A 539 16.13 24.96 23.78
C GLY A 539 16.11 26.47 23.50
N PRO A 540 17.10 27.01 22.76
CA PRO A 540 17.19 28.44 22.52
C PRO A 540 15.98 29.06 21.82
N LEU A 541 15.28 28.30 20.97
CA LEU A 541 14.04 28.77 20.35
C LEU A 541 12.89 28.81 21.37
N VAL A 542 12.79 27.80 22.22
CA VAL A 542 11.78 27.73 23.28
C VAL A 542 12.00 28.83 24.31
N ASP A 543 13.25 29.09 24.70
CA ASP A 543 13.60 30.14 25.65
C ASP A 543 13.20 31.52 25.11
N ALA A 544 13.52 31.83 23.85
CA ALA A 544 13.11 33.07 23.20
C ALA A 544 11.58 33.22 23.12
N LEU A 545 10.84 32.13 22.87
CA LEU A 545 9.37 32.16 22.88
C LEU A 545 8.81 32.38 24.28
N ARG A 546 9.39 31.73 25.31
CA ARG A 546 8.99 31.92 26.73
C ARG A 546 9.26 33.35 27.20
N GLU A 547 10.42 33.91 26.86
CA GLU A 547 10.76 35.31 27.12
C GLU A 547 9.80 36.27 26.40
N ASN A 548 9.27 35.88 25.24
CA ASN A 548 8.21 36.61 24.52
C ASN A 548 6.79 36.26 25.00
N GLY A 549 6.64 35.70 26.20
CA GLY A 549 5.36 35.48 26.86
C GLY A 549 4.58 34.24 26.42
N GLN A 550 5.21 33.33 25.67
CA GLN A 550 4.57 32.07 25.27
C GLN A 550 4.71 30.99 26.34
N GLN A 551 3.67 30.19 26.55
CA GLN A 551 3.72 29.04 27.45
C GLN A 551 4.10 27.78 26.67
N VAL A 552 5.34 27.33 26.87
CA VAL A 552 5.89 26.12 26.24
C VAL A 552 6.44 25.20 27.31
N GLU A 553 6.08 23.91 27.28
CA GLU A 553 6.51 22.90 28.24
C GLU A 553 7.24 21.74 27.56
N TYR A 554 8.29 21.23 28.19
CA TYR A 554 8.95 19.98 27.78
C TYR A 554 8.22 18.79 28.41
N LEU A 555 7.87 17.78 27.62
CA LEU A 555 7.08 16.64 28.09
C LEU A 555 7.93 15.42 28.48
N GLN A 556 9.18 15.33 28.01
CA GLN A 556 10.06 14.19 28.30
C GLN A 556 11.47 14.63 28.70
N SER A 557 12.17 15.34 27.82
CA SER A 557 13.55 15.78 28.07
C SER A 557 13.68 17.28 27.86
N GLU A 558 14.40 17.93 28.77
CA GLU A 558 14.69 19.36 28.67
C GLU A 558 15.39 19.69 27.35
N SER A 559 15.06 20.87 26.81
CA SER A 559 15.64 21.40 25.56
C SER A 559 15.40 20.56 24.29
N CYS A 560 14.55 19.53 24.31
CA CYS A 560 14.24 18.66 23.17
C CYS A 560 12.74 18.41 23.04
N LEU A 561 12.29 17.92 21.88
CA LEU A 561 10.92 17.41 21.73
C LEU A 561 10.73 16.13 22.58
N PRO A 562 9.48 15.77 22.96
CA PRO A 562 8.24 16.45 22.66
C PRO A 562 7.98 17.67 23.54
N ILE A 563 7.34 18.67 22.95
CA ILE A 563 6.95 19.92 23.63
C ILE A 563 5.46 20.17 23.49
N ARG A 564 4.86 20.80 24.51
CA ARG A 564 3.49 21.29 24.52
C ARG A 564 3.50 22.81 24.45
N VAL A 565 2.86 23.38 23.44
CA VAL A 565 2.69 24.83 23.26
C VAL A 565 1.24 25.19 23.58
N ILE A 566 1.04 25.99 24.61
CA ILE A 566 -0.28 26.44 25.06
C ILE A 566 -0.57 27.79 24.39
N PRO A 567 -1.65 27.90 23.58
CA PRO A 567 -2.06 29.15 22.94
C PRO A 567 -2.25 30.29 23.92
N SER A 568 -1.68 31.45 23.61
CA SER A 568 -1.97 32.69 24.32
C SER A 568 -3.22 33.35 23.74
N HIS A 569 -4.13 33.83 24.60
CA HIS A 569 -5.24 34.69 24.16
C HIS A 569 -4.79 35.99 23.47
N GLN A 570 -3.51 36.34 23.61
CA GLN A 570 -2.93 37.55 23.02
C GLN A 570 -2.00 37.26 21.83
N GLY A 571 -1.83 35.99 21.43
CA GLY A 571 -0.91 35.58 20.37
C GLY A 571 0.57 35.82 20.70
N LEU A 572 1.40 35.97 19.66
CA LEU A 572 2.80 36.34 19.79
C LEU A 572 2.91 37.82 20.22
N ALA A 573 3.60 38.10 21.33
CA ALA A 573 3.56 39.42 21.96
C ALA A 573 4.19 40.52 21.08
N GLY A 574 5.37 40.27 20.51
CA GLY A 574 6.14 41.28 19.78
C GLY A 574 7.22 41.94 20.66
N GLY A 575 7.71 43.11 20.27
CA GLY A 575 8.78 43.81 21.01
C GLY A 575 10.17 43.23 20.76
N GLU A 576 11.08 43.36 21.74
CA GLU A 576 12.46 42.86 21.61
C GLU A 576 12.49 41.33 21.82
N ILE A 577 12.95 40.58 20.82
CA ILE A 577 13.23 39.15 20.92
C ILE A 577 14.72 38.96 20.72
N ARG A 578 15.41 38.36 21.69
CA ARG A 578 16.85 38.08 21.61
C ARG A 578 17.07 36.62 21.24
N LEU A 579 17.86 36.37 20.21
CA LEU A 579 18.20 35.01 19.83
C LEU A 579 19.61 34.96 19.26
N GLU A 580 20.46 34.13 19.86
CA GLU A 580 21.84 34.02 19.42
C GLU A 580 21.92 33.37 18.02
N ALA A 581 22.23 34.19 17.02
CA ALA A 581 22.23 33.77 15.61
C ALA A 581 23.31 32.71 15.28
N SER A 582 24.33 32.57 16.12
CA SER A 582 25.41 31.58 16.00
C SER A 582 24.91 30.13 16.16
N ILE A 583 23.74 29.92 16.79
CA ILE A 583 23.27 28.60 17.19
C ILE A 583 22.59 27.86 16.04
N SER A 584 21.64 28.51 15.35
CA SER A 584 20.92 27.91 14.23
C SER A 584 20.14 28.92 13.40
N SER A 585 20.39 28.93 12.08
CA SER A 585 19.60 29.71 11.12
C SER A 585 18.12 29.33 11.10
N GLN A 586 17.77 28.12 11.57
CA GLN A 586 16.38 27.67 11.62
C GLN A 586 15.57 28.42 12.69
N TYR A 587 16.16 28.76 13.83
CA TYR A 587 15.48 29.48 14.92
C TYR A 587 15.19 30.92 14.52
N VAL A 588 16.22 31.63 14.04
CA VAL A 588 16.09 33.02 13.59
C VAL A 588 15.05 33.11 12.47
N SER A 589 15.14 32.22 11.47
CA SER A 589 14.19 32.26 10.35
C SER A 589 12.76 31.85 10.73
N SER A 590 12.54 30.98 11.73
CA SER A 590 11.19 30.66 12.18
C SER A 590 10.50 31.88 12.80
N ILE A 591 11.22 32.61 13.66
CA ILE A 591 10.72 33.85 14.27
C ILE A 591 10.48 34.91 13.20
N LEU A 592 11.42 35.12 12.27
CA LEU A 592 11.25 36.11 11.20
C LEU A 592 9.99 35.88 10.35
N MET A 593 9.64 34.63 10.05
CA MET A 593 8.45 34.32 9.25
C MET A 593 7.14 34.57 10.02
N CYS A 594 7.14 34.38 11.35
CA CYS A 594 5.97 34.60 12.20
C CYS A 594 5.86 36.02 12.78
N ALA A 595 6.96 36.78 12.80
CA ALA A 595 7.03 38.12 13.38
C ALA A 595 5.99 39.11 12.85
N PRO A 596 5.59 39.11 11.56
CA PRO A 596 4.54 40.00 11.06
C PRO A 596 3.16 39.77 11.69
N TYR A 597 2.97 38.63 12.36
CA TYR A 597 1.71 38.24 13.01
C TYR A 597 1.75 38.48 14.53
N ALA A 598 2.82 39.09 15.05
CA ALA A 598 2.88 39.53 16.43
C ALA A 598 1.98 40.75 16.66
N ARG A 599 1.53 40.93 17.91
CA ARG A 599 0.69 42.06 18.30
C ARG A 599 1.44 43.39 18.20
N GLU A 600 2.70 43.40 18.63
CA GLU A 600 3.58 44.56 18.56
C GLU A 600 4.70 44.33 17.54
N SER A 601 5.27 45.42 17.02
CA SER A 601 6.40 45.33 16.10
C SER A 601 7.57 44.58 16.76
N VAL A 602 8.10 43.58 16.05
CA VAL A 602 9.22 42.77 16.53
C VAL A 602 10.55 43.44 16.19
N VAL A 603 11.44 43.54 17.18
CA VAL A 603 12.85 43.86 17.01
C VAL A 603 13.65 42.63 17.38
N LEU A 604 14.14 41.90 16.37
CA LEU A 604 14.96 40.70 16.56
C LEU A 604 16.43 41.10 16.73
N ARG A 605 17.07 40.70 17.84
CA ARG A 605 18.48 41.01 18.16
C ARG A 605 19.34 39.77 18.35
#